data_AF-A0A1S8B1D0-F1
#
_entry.id   AF-A0A1S8B1D0-F1
#
_cell.length_a   1.000
_cell.length_b   1.000
_cell.length_c   1.000
_cell.angle_alpha   90.00
_cell.angle_beta   90.00
_cell.angle_gamma   90.00
#
_symmetry.space_group_name_H-M   'P 1'
#
loop_
_entity.id
_entity.type
_entity.pdbx_description
1 polymer ?
#
loop_
_entity_poly.entity_id
_entity_poly.type
_entity_poly.pdbx_seq_one_letter_code
_entity_poly.pdbx_strand_id
1 'polypeptide(L)'
;MDEDAVDVTDETIQWRRDASTSRTVRLLWTFGVGTFFAAILTVVCWRLYRLAGEAAGGTGRTVVVALIAAVAATVLAIAASSDTERHLARLPVDVPSEKRLDRAIDAAVGTVVMGAVIGLLMGAGRYVSQNELLAAGASPFTFVAAAFVPLALVALVLASFLQSVGKLDPEDRTIYLYEPEQVIDLGVIEAVSVRRLGDAAVLSLTYAQPDGQYVQGPRRIVVPPAVARDVAGLVGPEN
;
A
#
# COMPACT_ATOMS: atom_id res chain seq x y z
N MET A 1 32.27 -12.94 6.74
CA MET A 1 32.27 -12.60 8.17
C MET A 1 30.84 -12.83 8.59
N ASP A 2 30.62 -14.02 9.15
CA ASP A 2 29.34 -14.56 9.58
C ASP A 2 29.17 -14.20 11.06
N GLU A 3 28.27 -13.27 11.36
CA GLU A 3 27.83 -12.78 12.69
C GLU A 3 26.54 -11.99 12.34
N ASP A 4 25.28 -12.32 12.67
CA ASP A 4 24.67 -13.24 13.61
C ASP A 4 23.44 -13.87 12.95
N ALA A 5 23.52 -15.14 12.57
CA ALA A 5 22.33 -15.93 12.25
C ALA A 5 21.78 -16.45 13.58
N VAL A 6 20.78 -15.76 14.13
CA VAL A 6 20.06 -16.22 15.33
C VAL A 6 19.55 -17.63 15.07
N ASP A 7 19.94 -18.53 15.97
CA ASP A 7 19.65 -19.95 15.95
C ASP A 7 18.15 -20.20 15.67
N VAL A 8 17.88 -21.04 14.68
CA VAL A 8 16.53 -21.32 14.18
C VAL A 8 16.05 -22.56 14.88
N THR A 9 15.41 -22.39 16.04
CA THR A 9 14.56 -23.42 16.64
C THR A 9 13.23 -23.48 15.86
N ASP A 10 12.78 -24.70 15.56
CA ASP A 10 11.61 -25.05 14.73
C ASP A 10 10.26 -24.56 15.30
N GLU A 11 10.24 -23.89 16.46
CA GLU A 11 9.03 -23.49 17.20
C GLU A 11 8.71 -21.98 17.16
N THR A 12 9.53 -21.19 16.45
CA THR A 12 9.38 -19.74 16.43
C THR A 12 8.42 -19.24 15.35
N ILE A 13 7.46 -18.37 15.72
CA ILE A 13 6.43 -17.86 14.81
C ILE A 13 6.93 -16.57 14.16
N GLN A 14 7.45 -16.67 12.94
CA GLN A 14 7.81 -15.50 12.13
C GLN A 14 6.59 -14.90 11.45
N TRP A 15 6.48 -13.57 11.43
CA TRP A 15 5.51 -12.88 10.58
C TRP A 15 6.15 -11.79 9.72
N ARG A 16 5.63 -11.70 8.49
CA ARG A 16 5.96 -10.62 7.56
C ARG A 16 4.68 -10.08 6.95
N ARG A 17 4.29 -8.90 7.38
CA ARG A 17 3.18 -8.11 6.87
C ARG A 17 3.72 -7.02 5.96
N ASP A 18 3.63 -7.25 4.67
CA ASP A 18 3.94 -6.28 3.62
C ASP A 18 2.81 -6.33 2.56
N ALA A 19 2.86 -5.49 1.54
CA ALA A 19 1.90 -5.45 0.43
C ALA A 19 1.74 -6.81 -0.28
N SER A 20 2.68 -7.75 -0.13
CA SER A 20 2.57 -9.11 -0.65
C SER A 20 1.71 -10.04 0.21
N THR A 21 1.54 -9.75 1.50
CA THR A 21 0.90 -10.66 2.48
C THR A 21 -0.41 -10.10 3.03
N SER A 22 -0.62 -8.78 2.99
CA SER A 22 -1.84 -8.13 3.46
C SER A 22 -2.58 -7.42 2.34
N ARG A 23 -3.87 -7.75 2.17
CA ARG A 23 -4.75 -7.12 1.17
C ARG A 23 -4.97 -5.64 1.48
N THR A 24 -5.07 -5.28 2.76
CA THR A 24 -5.28 -3.90 3.19
C THR A 24 -4.06 -3.04 2.86
N VAL A 25 -2.84 -3.51 3.21
CA VAL A 25 -1.59 -2.80 2.89
C VAL A 25 -1.42 -2.68 1.39
N ARG A 26 -1.71 -3.75 0.65
CA ARG A 26 -1.68 -3.76 -0.81
C ARG A 26 -2.61 -2.73 -1.41
N LEU A 27 -3.88 -2.68 -1.00
CA LEU A 27 -4.85 -1.71 -1.53
C LEU A 27 -4.46 -0.26 -1.21
N LEU A 28 -4.03 0.03 0.02
CA LEU A 28 -3.58 1.38 0.40
C LEU A 28 -2.35 1.79 -0.40
N TRP A 29 -1.39 0.88 -0.57
CA TRP A 29 -0.19 1.12 -1.35
C TRP A 29 -0.52 1.35 -2.83
N THR A 30 -1.35 0.47 -3.42
CA THR A 30 -1.81 0.56 -4.81
C THR A 30 -2.58 1.86 -5.07
N PHE A 31 -3.48 2.24 -4.16
CA PHE A 31 -4.20 3.49 -4.25
C PHE A 31 -3.24 4.69 -4.15
N GLY A 32 -2.33 4.68 -3.17
CA GLY A 32 -1.36 5.75 -2.96
C GLY A 32 -0.45 5.95 -4.17
N VAL A 33 0.32 4.92 -4.53
CA VAL A 33 1.25 4.95 -5.66
C VAL A 33 0.50 5.20 -6.97
N GLY A 34 -0.59 4.48 -7.21
CA GLY A 34 -1.40 4.63 -8.42
C GLY A 34 -1.93 6.05 -8.60
N THR A 35 -2.36 6.72 -7.53
CA THR A 35 -2.84 8.11 -7.61
C THR A 35 -1.73 9.08 -7.99
N PHE A 36 -0.52 8.93 -7.44
CA PHE A 36 0.61 9.80 -7.79
C PHE A 36 1.00 9.65 -9.26
N PHE A 37 1.14 8.40 -9.73
CA PHE A 37 1.42 8.13 -11.14
C PHE A 37 0.28 8.63 -12.03
N ALA A 38 -0.98 8.46 -11.64
CA ALA A 38 -2.13 8.95 -12.38
C ALA A 38 -2.11 10.48 -12.50
N ALA A 39 -1.78 11.20 -11.43
CA ALA A 39 -1.69 12.65 -11.43
C ALA A 39 -0.58 13.15 -12.38
N ILE A 40 0.62 12.56 -12.30
CA ILE A 40 1.74 12.88 -13.19
C ILE A 40 1.37 12.59 -14.64
N LEU A 41 0.84 11.39 -14.90
CA LEU A 41 0.47 10.95 -16.24
C LEU A 41 -0.65 11.82 -16.83
N THR A 42 -1.61 12.25 -16.02
CA THR A 42 -2.68 13.17 -16.45
C THR A 42 -2.09 14.48 -16.97
N VAL A 43 -1.10 15.06 -16.26
CA VAL A 43 -0.42 16.29 -16.71
C VAL A 43 0.35 16.06 -18.00
N VAL A 44 1.10 14.97 -18.11
CA VAL A 44 1.88 14.62 -19.30
C VAL A 44 0.97 14.37 -20.50
N CYS A 45 -0.05 13.53 -20.35
CA CYS A 45 -1.02 13.21 -21.38
C CYS A 45 -1.78 14.45 -21.84
N TRP A 46 -2.15 15.35 -20.94
CA TRP A 46 -2.77 16.63 -21.29
C TRP A 46 -1.84 17.50 -22.15
N ARG A 47 -0.55 17.59 -21.79
CA ARG A 47 0.45 18.31 -22.58
C ARG A 47 0.62 17.70 -23.97
N LEU A 48 0.73 16.37 -24.06
CA LEU A 48 0.83 15.65 -25.32
C LEU A 48 -0.42 15.85 -26.20
N TYR A 49 -1.60 15.77 -25.62
CA TYR A 49 -2.87 16.04 -26.30
C TYR A 49 -2.91 17.44 -26.90
N ARG A 50 -2.44 18.45 -26.14
CA ARG A 50 -2.39 19.83 -26.60
C ARG A 50 -1.39 20.01 -27.75
N LEU A 51 -0.17 19.52 -27.59
CA LEU A 51 0.89 19.57 -28.60
C LEU A 51 0.50 18.85 -29.90
N ALA A 52 -0.10 17.66 -29.79
CA ALA A 52 -0.58 16.92 -30.95
C ALA A 52 -1.74 17.66 -31.65
N GLY A 53 -2.57 18.36 -30.90
CA GLY A 53 -3.60 19.25 -31.44
C GLY A 53 -3.04 20.47 -32.16
N GLU A 54 -1.96 21.05 -31.65
CA GLU A 54 -1.25 22.17 -32.29
C GLU A 54 -0.54 21.72 -33.58
N ALA A 55 0.05 20.52 -33.60
CA ALA A 55 0.80 20.01 -34.75
C ALA A 55 -0.07 19.39 -35.86
N ALA A 56 -1.12 18.65 -35.50
CA ALA A 56 -1.90 17.81 -36.43
C ALA A 56 -3.42 17.93 -36.23
N GLY A 57 -3.89 18.98 -35.54
CA GLY A 57 -5.31 19.27 -35.39
C GLY A 57 -6.09 18.16 -34.67
N GLY A 58 -7.30 17.89 -35.17
CA GLY A 58 -8.19 16.86 -34.59
C GLY A 58 -7.59 15.45 -34.63
N THR A 59 -6.90 15.09 -35.71
CA THR A 59 -6.30 13.76 -35.88
C THR A 59 -5.20 13.49 -34.85
N GLY A 60 -4.33 14.49 -34.58
CA GLY A 60 -3.28 14.37 -33.56
C GLY A 60 -3.85 14.11 -32.16
N ARG A 61 -4.94 14.80 -31.80
CA ARG A 61 -5.67 14.58 -30.54
C ARG A 61 -6.23 13.15 -30.45
N THR A 62 -6.84 12.65 -31.52
CA THR A 62 -7.40 11.29 -31.57
C THR A 62 -6.31 10.22 -31.40
N VAL A 63 -5.15 10.40 -32.02
CA VAL A 63 -4.01 9.47 -31.90
C VAL A 63 -3.53 9.38 -30.44
N VAL A 64 -3.39 10.51 -29.75
CA VAL A 64 -2.98 10.53 -28.33
C VAL A 64 -4.00 9.80 -27.45
N VAL A 65 -5.30 10.02 -27.67
CA VAL A 65 -6.36 9.33 -26.93
C VAL A 65 -6.34 7.83 -27.19
N ALA A 66 -6.19 7.41 -28.45
CA ALA A 66 -6.11 6.01 -28.83
C ALA A 66 -4.89 5.32 -28.20
N LEU A 67 -3.74 5.99 -28.16
CA LEU A 67 -2.53 5.48 -27.50
C LEU A 67 -2.76 5.26 -26.00
N ILE A 68 -3.33 6.24 -25.31
CA ILE A 68 -3.63 6.14 -23.87
C ILE A 68 -4.59 4.97 -23.61
N ALA A 69 -5.65 4.84 -24.42
CA ALA A 69 -6.61 3.76 -24.31
C ALA A 69 -5.96 2.38 -24.55
N ALA A 70 -5.06 2.27 -25.54
CA ALA A 70 -4.34 1.04 -25.83
C ALA A 70 -3.42 0.63 -24.67
N VAL A 71 -2.70 1.57 -24.08
CA VAL A 71 -1.84 1.31 -22.90
C VAL A 71 -2.69 0.87 -21.71
N ALA A 72 -3.79 1.56 -21.42
CA ALA A 72 -4.69 1.21 -20.33
C ALA A 72 -5.29 -0.19 -20.51
N ALA A 73 -5.79 -0.50 -21.72
CA ALA A 73 -6.32 -1.82 -22.05
C ALA A 73 -5.26 -2.93 -21.90
N THR A 74 -4.01 -2.65 -22.29
CA THR A 74 -2.89 -3.59 -22.14
C THR A 74 -2.61 -3.88 -20.67
N VAL A 75 -2.53 -2.85 -19.82
CA VAL A 75 -2.33 -3.02 -18.37
C VAL A 75 -3.46 -3.85 -17.75
N LEU A 76 -4.71 -3.56 -18.10
CA LEU A 76 -5.86 -4.31 -17.59
C LEU A 76 -5.90 -5.75 -18.10
N ALA A 77 -5.53 -5.98 -19.36
CA ALA A 77 -5.43 -7.32 -19.92
C ALA A 77 -4.34 -8.15 -19.23
N ILE A 78 -3.19 -7.56 -18.95
CA ILE A 78 -2.11 -8.19 -18.17
C ILE A 78 -2.60 -8.50 -16.75
N ALA A 79 -3.25 -7.56 -16.09
CA ALA A 79 -3.75 -7.76 -14.72
C ALA A 79 -4.87 -8.82 -14.62
N ALA A 80 -5.67 -8.99 -15.68
CA ALA A 80 -6.72 -10.00 -15.75
C ALA A 80 -6.20 -11.40 -16.14
N SER A 81 -4.98 -11.48 -16.67
CA SER A 81 -4.36 -12.76 -17.04
C SER A 81 -3.86 -13.48 -15.78
N SER A 82 -4.23 -14.74 -15.64
CA SER A 82 -3.70 -15.63 -14.61
C SER A 82 -2.29 -16.16 -14.92
N ASP A 83 -1.72 -15.78 -16.08
CA ASP A 83 -0.49 -16.36 -16.64
C ASP A 83 0.46 -15.24 -17.13
N THR A 84 0.55 -14.16 -16.35
CA THR A 84 1.30 -12.93 -16.68
C THR A 84 2.80 -13.19 -16.87
N GLU A 85 3.36 -14.09 -16.06
CA GLU A 85 4.76 -14.52 -16.15
C GLU A 85 5.07 -15.21 -17.48
N ARG A 86 4.17 -16.08 -17.95
CA ARG A 86 4.36 -16.83 -19.20
C ARG A 86 4.29 -15.94 -20.44
N HIS A 87 3.60 -14.82 -20.36
CA HIS A 87 3.54 -13.81 -21.42
C HIS A 87 4.75 -12.88 -21.40
N LEU A 88 5.27 -12.53 -20.21
CA LEU A 88 6.45 -11.67 -20.05
C LEU A 88 7.79 -12.42 -20.26
N ALA A 89 7.86 -13.71 -19.93
CA ALA A 89 9.03 -14.57 -20.19
C ALA A 89 9.32 -14.77 -21.69
N ARG A 90 8.39 -14.39 -22.58
CA ARG A 90 8.60 -14.38 -24.04
C ARG A 90 9.22 -13.08 -24.55
N LEU A 91 9.34 -12.06 -23.69
CA LEU A 91 10.02 -10.82 -24.03
C LEU A 91 11.50 -10.93 -23.64
N PRO A 92 12.43 -10.41 -24.46
CA PRO A 92 13.87 -10.46 -24.20
C PRO A 92 14.26 -9.38 -23.18
N VAL A 93 13.66 -9.43 -22.00
CA VAL A 93 13.90 -8.49 -20.90
C VAL A 93 13.98 -9.30 -19.61
N ASP A 94 14.99 -9.04 -18.78
CA ASP A 94 15.11 -9.67 -17.47
C ASP A 94 13.85 -9.40 -16.65
N VAL A 95 13.06 -10.44 -16.44
CA VAL A 95 11.81 -10.35 -15.67
C VAL A 95 12.21 -10.18 -14.19
N PRO A 96 11.76 -9.11 -13.50
CA PRO A 96 12.02 -8.94 -12.07
C PRO A 96 11.51 -10.13 -11.26
N SER A 97 12.06 -10.35 -10.06
CA SER A 97 11.54 -11.37 -9.14
C SER A 97 10.01 -11.23 -8.94
N GLU A 98 9.29 -12.35 -8.80
CA GLU A 98 7.82 -12.44 -8.80
C GLU A 98 7.15 -11.32 -7.97
N LYS A 99 7.65 -11.08 -6.75
CA LYS A 99 7.14 -10.05 -5.83
C LYS A 99 7.28 -8.61 -6.34
N ARG A 100 8.30 -8.30 -7.15
CA ARG A 100 8.49 -6.99 -7.76
C ARG A 100 7.55 -6.79 -8.95
N LEU A 101 7.27 -7.87 -9.69
CA LEU A 101 6.35 -7.84 -10.82
C LEU A 101 4.90 -7.60 -10.37
N ASP A 102 4.43 -8.32 -9.35
CA ASP A 102 3.09 -8.13 -8.78
C ASP A 102 2.87 -6.69 -8.31
N ARG A 103 3.88 -6.14 -7.63
CA ARG A 103 3.86 -4.76 -7.13
C ARG A 103 3.83 -3.73 -8.27
N ALA A 104 4.50 -4.00 -9.38
CA ALA A 104 4.46 -3.15 -10.57
C ALA A 104 3.09 -3.20 -11.27
N ILE A 105 2.50 -4.39 -11.38
CA ILE A 105 1.15 -4.58 -11.95
C ILE A 105 0.12 -3.86 -11.09
N ASP A 106 0.16 -4.06 -9.76
CA ASP A 106 -0.73 -3.39 -8.82
C ASP A 106 -0.64 -1.85 -8.98
N ALA A 107 0.57 -1.28 -9.03
CA ALA A 107 0.76 0.15 -9.27
C ALA A 107 0.22 0.62 -10.63
N ALA A 108 0.45 -0.17 -11.69
CA ALA A 108 -0.05 0.14 -13.03
C ALA A 108 -1.59 0.11 -13.08
N VAL A 109 -2.23 -0.89 -12.47
CA VAL A 109 -3.69 -0.97 -12.33
C VAL A 109 -4.23 0.21 -11.53
N GLY A 110 -3.62 0.53 -10.38
CA GLY A 110 -3.98 1.69 -9.58
C GLY A 110 -3.88 2.99 -10.38
N THR A 111 -2.85 3.13 -11.21
CA THR A 111 -2.64 4.28 -12.10
C THR A 111 -3.75 4.40 -13.14
N VAL A 112 -4.14 3.31 -13.79
CA VAL A 112 -5.21 3.30 -14.80
C VAL A 112 -6.56 3.66 -14.16
N VAL A 113 -6.89 3.04 -13.02
CA VAL A 113 -8.15 3.28 -12.31
C VAL A 113 -8.23 4.73 -11.83
N MET A 114 -7.20 5.23 -11.15
CA MET A 114 -7.19 6.60 -10.64
C MET A 114 -7.10 7.63 -11.77
N GLY A 115 -6.39 7.31 -12.86
CA GLY A 115 -6.36 8.15 -14.07
C GLY A 115 -7.75 8.29 -14.69
N ALA A 116 -8.53 7.21 -14.75
CA ALA A 116 -9.91 7.26 -15.23
C ALA A 116 -10.80 8.09 -14.29
N VAL A 117 -10.69 7.93 -12.97
CA VAL A 117 -11.45 8.72 -11.98
C VAL A 117 -11.13 10.21 -12.10
N ILE A 118 -9.85 10.58 -12.10
CA ILE A 118 -9.40 11.98 -12.22
C ILE A 118 -9.81 12.56 -13.58
N GLY A 119 -9.61 11.81 -14.66
CA GLY A 119 -9.98 12.22 -16.01
C GLY A 119 -11.49 12.45 -16.16
N LEU A 120 -12.31 11.58 -15.57
CA LEU A 120 -13.77 11.72 -15.58
C LEU A 120 -14.21 12.95 -14.78
N LEU A 121 -13.61 13.21 -13.62
CA LEU A 121 -13.88 14.43 -12.85
C LEU A 121 -13.53 15.69 -13.65
N MET A 122 -12.34 15.71 -14.27
CA MET A 122 -11.93 16.85 -15.11
C MET A 122 -12.87 17.04 -16.31
N GLY A 123 -13.26 15.94 -16.98
CA GLY A 123 -14.19 15.96 -18.10
C GLY A 123 -15.58 16.46 -17.71
N ALA A 124 -16.13 15.95 -16.59
CA ALA A 124 -17.40 16.39 -16.05
C ALA A 124 -17.37 17.87 -15.64
N GLY A 125 -16.30 18.31 -14.96
CA GLY A 125 -16.12 19.72 -14.61
C GLY A 125 -16.08 20.63 -15.84
N ARG A 126 -15.40 20.22 -16.90
CA ARG A 126 -15.38 20.95 -18.18
C ARG A 126 -16.78 21.01 -18.81
N TYR A 127 -17.50 19.89 -18.84
CA TYR A 127 -18.86 19.83 -19.39
C TYR A 127 -19.83 20.72 -18.63
N VAL A 128 -19.81 20.68 -17.30
CA VAL A 128 -20.63 21.54 -16.43
C VAL A 128 -20.31 23.01 -16.66
N SER A 129 -19.02 23.36 -16.75
CA SER A 129 -18.59 24.74 -16.96
C SER A 129 -18.95 25.28 -18.34
N GLN A 130 -18.93 24.45 -19.38
CA GLN A 130 -19.28 24.87 -20.75
C GLN A 130 -20.77 25.07 -20.95
N ASN A 131 -21.59 24.34 -20.19
CA ASN A 131 -23.05 24.39 -20.26
C ASN A 131 -23.67 25.23 -19.13
N GLU A 132 -22.86 25.95 -18.35
CA GLU A 132 -23.28 26.80 -17.22
C GLU A 132 -24.21 26.09 -16.20
N LEU A 133 -24.03 24.77 -16.03
CA LEU A 133 -24.95 23.93 -15.26
C LEU A 133 -24.84 24.11 -13.73
N LEU A 134 -23.77 24.73 -13.26
CA LEU A 134 -23.54 25.05 -11.85
C LEU A 134 -22.94 26.46 -11.73
N ALA A 135 -23.42 27.24 -10.76
CA ALA A 135 -22.87 28.56 -10.44
C ALA A 135 -21.39 28.51 -10.03
N ALA A 136 -20.94 27.38 -9.49
CA ALA A 136 -19.55 27.14 -9.12
C ALA A 136 -18.66 26.66 -10.29
N GLY A 137 -19.23 26.41 -11.48
CA GLY A 137 -18.52 25.93 -12.66
C GLY A 137 -17.76 24.62 -12.44
N ALA A 138 -16.56 24.51 -13.01
CA ALA A 138 -15.69 23.32 -12.88
C ALA A 138 -15.03 23.16 -11.50
N SER A 139 -15.10 24.18 -10.63
CA SER A 139 -14.29 24.25 -9.41
C SER A 139 -14.46 23.07 -8.44
N PRO A 140 -15.67 22.51 -8.20
CA PRO A 140 -15.82 21.40 -7.27
C PRO A 140 -15.14 20.12 -7.77
N PHE A 141 -15.19 19.86 -9.08
CA PHE A 141 -14.60 18.67 -9.69
C PHE A 141 -13.07 18.71 -9.63
N THR A 142 -12.48 19.87 -9.94
CA THR A 142 -11.03 20.08 -9.82
C THR A 142 -10.58 19.97 -8.38
N PHE A 143 -11.36 20.49 -7.43
CA PHE A 143 -11.06 20.37 -6.00
C PHE A 143 -11.06 18.90 -5.54
N VAL A 144 -12.08 18.12 -5.89
CA VAL A 144 -12.15 16.69 -5.56
C VAL A 144 -10.99 15.93 -6.21
N ALA A 145 -10.69 16.21 -7.48
CA ALA A 145 -9.55 15.62 -8.18
C ALA A 145 -8.22 15.92 -7.46
N ALA A 146 -8.03 17.17 -7.01
CA ALA A 146 -6.84 17.59 -6.28
C ALA A 146 -6.75 16.95 -4.89
N ALA A 147 -7.88 16.75 -4.21
CA ALA A 147 -7.95 16.13 -2.88
C ALA A 147 -7.50 14.65 -2.86
N PHE A 148 -7.50 13.96 -4.00
CA PHE A 148 -6.95 12.60 -4.08
C PHE A 148 -5.44 12.56 -3.82
N VAL A 149 -4.68 13.62 -4.13
CA VAL A 149 -3.22 13.65 -3.92
C VAL A 149 -2.85 13.61 -2.42
N PRO A 150 -3.37 14.50 -1.54
CA PRO A 150 -3.08 14.38 -0.11
C PRO A 150 -3.68 13.10 0.49
N LEU A 151 -4.84 12.63 0.00
CA LEU A 151 -5.41 11.36 0.47
C LEU A 151 -4.53 10.16 0.12
N ALA A 152 -3.90 10.17 -1.07
CA ALA A 152 -2.94 9.17 -1.49
C ALA A 152 -1.69 9.17 -0.59
N LEU A 153 -1.21 10.35 -0.17
CA LEU A 153 -0.12 10.46 0.80
C LEU A 153 -0.50 9.83 2.14
N VAL A 154 -1.70 10.14 2.66
CA VAL A 154 -2.20 9.53 3.89
C VAL A 154 -2.30 8.01 3.75
N ALA A 155 -2.77 7.50 2.61
CA ALA A 155 -2.84 6.06 2.34
C ALA A 155 -1.45 5.41 2.32
N LEU A 156 -0.43 6.05 1.74
CA LEU A 156 0.95 5.56 1.77
C LEU A 156 1.54 5.55 3.18
N VAL A 157 1.30 6.61 3.95
CA VAL A 157 1.72 6.70 5.35
C VAL A 157 1.08 5.58 6.17
N LEU A 158 -0.23 5.36 6.01
CA LEU A 158 -0.94 4.27 6.66
C LEU A 158 -0.43 2.89 6.20
N ALA A 159 -0.12 2.72 4.91
CA ALA A 159 0.47 1.48 4.40
C ALA A 159 1.83 1.21 5.07
N SER A 160 2.66 2.24 5.21
CA SER A 160 3.96 2.16 5.88
C SER A 160 3.82 1.78 7.36
N PHE A 161 2.86 2.35 8.08
CA PHE A 161 2.63 2.01 9.49
C PHE A 161 2.02 0.61 9.67
N LEU A 162 1.31 0.11 8.67
CA LEU A 162 0.72 -1.23 8.70
C LEU A 162 1.67 -2.32 8.19
N GLN A 163 2.82 -1.95 7.62
CA GLN A 163 3.90 -2.88 7.37
C GLN A 163 4.52 -3.28 8.71
N SER A 164 4.63 -4.58 8.94
CA SER A 164 5.26 -5.08 10.16
C SER A 164 5.99 -6.38 9.90
N VAL A 165 7.18 -6.51 10.47
CA VAL A 165 7.99 -7.71 10.38
C VAL A 165 8.52 -8.00 11.77
N GLY A 166 8.44 -9.26 12.19
CA GLY A 166 8.92 -9.69 13.49
C GLY A 166 8.86 -11.21 13.66
N LYS A 167 9.34 -11.66 14.81
CA LYS A 167 9.40 -13.06 15.24
C LYS A 167 8.87 -13.12 16.67
N LEU A 168 7.96 -14.06 16.94
CA LEU A 168 7.50 -14.39 18.28
C LEU A 168 8.17 -15.69 18.68
N ASP A 169 8.88 -15.64 19.80
CA ASP A 169 9.40 -16.82 20.48
C ASP A 169 8.46 -17.15 21.66
N PRO A 170 7.63 -18.20 21.54
CA PRO A 170 6.70 -18.58 22.60
C PRO A 170 7.40 -19.21 23.80
N GLU A 171 8.56 -19.84 23.62
CA GLU A 171 9.32 -20.46 24.72
C GLU A 171 9.99 -19.39 25.59
N ASP A 172 10.70 -18.47 24.94
CA ASP A 172 11.38 -17.35 25.61
C ASP A 172 10.42 -16.21 25.98
N ARG A 173 9.12 -16.35 25.68
CA ARG A 173 8.09 -15.31 25.85
C ARG A 173 8.56 -13.95 25.33
N THR A 174 9.18 -13.92 24.16
CA THR A 174 9.88 -12.73 23.65
C THR A 174 9.44 -12.42 22.22
N ILE A 175 9.16 -11.15 21.95
CA ILE A 175 8.93 -10.62 20.59
C ILE A 175 10.19 -9.93 20.09
N TYR A 176 10.70 -10.39 18.96
CA TYR A 176 11.77 -9.73 18.20
C TYR A 176 11.16 -8.92 17.06
N LEU A 177 11.41 -7.62 17.03
CA LEU A 177 11.03 -6.75 15.91
C LEU A 177 12.16 -6.68 14.87
N TYR A 178 11.83 -6.23 13.66
CA TYR A 178 12.76 -6.15 12.52
C TYR A 178 14.01 -5.28 12.78
N GLU A 179 13.93 -4.30 13.68
CA GLU A 179 15.12 -3.60 14.16
C GLU A 179 15.82 -4.48 15.20
N PRO A 180 17.08 -4.90 14.96
CA PRO A 180 17.77 -5.94 15.74
C PRO A 180 17.98 -5.60 17.22
N GLU A 181 17.68 -4.36 17.63
CA GLU A 181 17.79 -3.88 19.02
C GLU A 181 16.45 -3.89 19.77
N GLN A 182 15.30 -4.10 19.09
CA GLN A 182 13.98 -4.05 19.72
C GLN A 182 13.47 -5.45 20.06
N VAL A 183 13.88 -5.89 21.24
CA VAL A 183 13.40 -7.11 21.89
C VAL A 183 12.38 -6.73 22.96
N ILE A 184 11.19 -7.32 22.90
CA ILE A 184 10.13 -7.12 23.88
C ILE A 184 9.96 -8.42 24.65
N ASP A 185 10.43 -8.42 25.90
CA ASP A 185 10.12 -9.47 26.86
C ASP A 185 8.64 -9.34 27.28
N LEU A 186 7.85 -10.40 27.09
CA LEU A 186 6.43 -10.42 27.47
C LEU A 186 6.24 -10.53 28.98
N GLY A 187 7.25 -10.96 29.74
CA GLY A 187 7.23 -11.04 31.20
C GLY A 187 7.14 -9.68 31.89
N VAL A 188 7.56 -8.60 31.22
CA VAL A 188 7.41 -7.21 31.71
C VAL A 188 6.11 -6.54 31.25
N ILE A 189 5.20 -7.27 30.60
CA ILE A 189 3.92 -6.75 30.12
C ILE A 189 2.81 -7.16 31.09
N GLU A 190 2.13 -6.17 31.67
CA GLU A 190 1.03 -6.36 32.62
C GLU A 190 -0.30 -6.62 31.91
N ALA A 191 -0.53 -5.96 30.78
CA ALA A 191 -1.78 -6.12 30.04
C ALA A 191 -1.58 -5.90 28.53
N VAL A 192 -2.36 -6.63 27.75
CA VAL A 192 -2.41 -6.51 26.30
C VAL A 192 -3.84 -6.19 25.86
N SER A 193 -4.02 -5.08 25.17
CA SER A 193 -5.27 -4.76 24.50
C SER A 193 -5.15 -5.03 23.00
N VAL A 194 -6.07 -5.85 22.46
CA VAL A 194 -6.09 -6.21 21.04
C VAL A 194 -7.21 -5.46 20.34
N ARG A 195 -6.87 -4.63 19.36
CA ARG A 195 -7.85 -4.01 18.45
C ARG A 195 -7.67 -4.55 17.04
N ARG A 196 -8.67 -5.27 16.53
CA ARG A 196 -8.66 -5.79 15.15
C ARG A 196 -9.09 -4.71 14.14
N LEU A 197 -8.35 -4.60 13.05
CA LEU A 197 -8.66 -3.78 11.87
C LEU A 197 -8.49 -4.64 10.61
N GLY A 198 -9.59 -5.23 10.13
CA GLY A 198 -9.57 -6.08 8.95
C GLY A 198 -8.67 -7.30 9.14
N ASP A 199 -7.64 -7.42 8.29
CA ASP A 199 -6.61 -8.46 8.37
C ASP A 199 -5.46 -8.11 9.34
N ALA A 200 -5.55 -7.01 10.10
CA ALA A 200 -4.56 -6.55 11.08
C ALA A 200 -5.08 -6.65 12.52
N ALA A 201 -4.16 -6.78 13.48
CA ALA A 201 -4.42 -6.53 14.88
C ALA A 201 -3.40 -5.53 15.43
N VAL A 202 -3.90 -4.47 16.06
CA VAL A 202 -3.09 -3.50 16.81
C VAL A 202 -3.06 -3.98 18.25
N LEU A 203 -1.88 -4.37 18.72
CA LEU A 203 -1.61 -4.67 20.12
C LEU A 203 -1.21 -3.37 20.81
N SER A 204 -1.90 -3.02 21.88
CA SER A 204 -1.43 -2.02 22.83
C SER A 204 -0.87 -2.74 24.05
N LEU A 205 0.41 -2.51 24.34
CA LEU A 205 1.17 -3.17 25.39
C LEU A 205 1.30 -2.23 26.60
N THR A 206 0.83 -2.69 27.74
CA THR A 206 0.99 -2.01 29.03
C THR A 206 2.15 -2.67 29.77
N TYR A 207 3.26 -1.96 29.91
CA TYR A 207 4.44 -2.46 30.63
C TYR A 207 4.25 -2.29 32.13
N ALA A 208 4.63 -3.31 32.89
CA ALA A 208 4.84 -3.23 34.32
C ALA A 208 5.93 -2.18 34.63
N GLN A 209 5.81 -1.50 35.76
CA GLN A 209 6.84 -0.58 36.28
C GLN A 209 7.47 -1.19 37.54
N PRO A 210 8.31 -2.23 37.40
CA PRO A 210 9.05 -2.76 38.54
C PRO A 210 9.88 -1.62 39.15
N ASP A 211 9.76 -1.47 40.47
CA ASP A 211 10.45 -0.42 41.26
C ASP A 211 10.16 1.03 40.83
N GLY A 212 9.03 1.27 40.16
CA GLY A 212 8.64 2.60 39.66
C GLY A 212 9.51 3.11 38.52
N GLN A 213 10.33 2.24 37.91
CA GLN A 213 11.17 2.59 36.78
C GLN A 213 10.41 2.42 35.45
N TYR A 214 10.69 3.35 34.52
CA TYR A 214 10.11 3.32 33.20
C TYR A 214 10.83 2.27 32.33
N VAL A 215 10.11 1.22 31.95
CA VAL A 215 10.58 0.25 30.95
C VAL A 215 10.44 0.86 29.55
N GLN A 216 11.56 0.94 28.83
CA GLN A 216 11.58 1.39 27.44
C GLN A 216 11.07 0.28 26.53
N GLY A 217 10.17 0.65 25.61
CA GLY A 217 9.65 -0.29 24.63
C GLY A 217 8.47 0.28 23.84
N PRO A 218 8.16 -0.27 22.66
CA PRO A 218 7.03 0.16 21.86
C PRO A 218 5.73 -0.17 22.61
N ARG A 219 4.88 0.85 22.79
CA ARG A 219 3.57 0.71 23.45
C ARG A 219 2.48 0.19 22.52
N ARG A 220 2.72 0.26 21.21
CA ARG A 220 1.80 -0.23 20.18
C ARG A 220 2.56 -0.92 19.08
N ILE A 221 2.16 -2.15 18.77
CA ILE A 221 2.71 -2.92 17.66
C ILE A 221 1.56 -3.44 16.79
N VAL A 222 1.79 -3.53 15.48
CA VAL A 222 0.82 -4.06 14.53
C VAL A 222 1.26 -5.45 14.13
N VAL A 223 0.41 -6.45 14.35
CA VAL A 223 0.73 -7.87 14.06
C VAL A 223 -0.45 -8.55 13.35
N PRO A 224 -0.24 -9.71 12.72
CA PRO A 224 -1.34 -10.54 12.22
C PRO A 224 -2.30 -10.98 13.35
N PRO A 225 -3.60 -11.17 13.08
CA PRO A 225 -4.57 -11.60 14.09
C PRO A 225 -4.28 -12.97 14.74
N ALA A 226 -3.49 -13.84 14.10
CA ALA A 226 -3.01 -15.08 14.69
C ALA A 226 -2.00 -14.77 15.80
N VAL A 227 -0.90 -14.09 15.47
CA VAL A 227 0.13 -13.64 16.41
C VAL A 227 -0.46 -12.83 17.56
N ALA A 228 -1.44 -11.96 17.31
CA ALA A 228 -2.11 -11.20 18.38
C ALA A 228 -2.88 -12.10 19.37
N ARG A 229 -3.45 -13.22 18.92
CA ARG A 229 -4.10 -14.19 19.80
C ARG A 229 -3.05 -14.94 20.62
N ASP A 230 -1.95 -15.33 20.00
CA ASP A 230 -0.87 -16.07 20.66
C ASP A 230 -0.22 -15.20 21.75
N VAL A 231 0.10 -13.94 21.45
CA VAL A 231 0.61 -12.96 22.43
C VAL A 231 -0.38 -12.74 23.58
N ALA A 232 -1.68 -12.59 23.28
CA ALA A 232 -2.69 -12.44 24.34
C ALA A 232 -2.84 -13.70 25.20
N GLY A 233 -2.61 -14.88 24.63
CA GLY A 233 -2.60 -16.14 25.37
C GLY A 233 -1.38 -16.30 26.28
N LEU A 234 -0.23 -15.74 25.88
CA LEU A 234 1.02 -15.79 26.65
C LEU A 234 1.08 -14.75 27.80
N VAL A 235 0.38 -13.61 27.66
CA VAL A 235 0.30 -12.55 28.69
C VAL A 235 -0.97 -12.62 29.54
N GLY A 236 -1.99 -13.37 29.08
CA GLY A 236 -3.23 -13.58 29.83
C GLY A 236 -2.98 -14.25 31.20
N PRO A 237 -3.89 -14.06 32.17
CA PRO A 237 -3.68 -14.49 33.54
C PRO A 237 -3.40 -16.00 33.56
N GLU A 238 -2.29 -16.37 34.20
CA GLU A 238 -2.10 -17.73 34.68
C GLU A 238 -3.37 -18.12 35.47
N ASN A 239 -4.04 -19.18 35.04
CA ASN A 239 -5.01 -19.86 35.90
C ASN A 239 -4.27 -20.55 37.05
#